data_AF-A0A915YZN0-F1
#
_entry.id   AF-A0A915YZN0-F1
#
_cell.length_a   1.000
_cell.length_b   1.000
_cell.length_c   1.000
_cell.angle_alpha   90.00
_cell.angle_beta   90.00
_cell.angle_gamma   90.00
#
_symmetry.space_group_name_H-M   'P 1'
#
loop_
_entity.id
_entity.type
_entity.pdbx_description
1 polymer ?
#
loop_
_entity_poly.entity_id
_entity_poly.type
_entity_poly.pdbx_seq_one_letter_code
_entity_poly.pdbx_strand_id
1 'polypeptide(L)'
;MNLPKHLRRLMSNWFIITKDNIDINDDASEVYSPDERISNILLKKRIFRRNVVISPLLNIYAELKLAYEDLGDDSVILDITPSFFEFASFIFENERDNTILRRLHIGDVVSINFGNGNNFAIIRAIFCHQKNDLRFAFVIVDWFEELNRIRLGCPMYRLQMTHTNQ
;
A
#
# COMPACT_ATOMS: atom_id res chain seq x y z
N MET A 1 -24.00 11.15 20.24
CA MET A 1 -23.29 12.44 20.43
C MET A 1 -23.32 13.24 19.14
N ASN A 2 -23.78 14.49 19.15
CA ASN A 2 -23.79 15.35 17.96
C ASN A 2 -22.45 16.08 17.82
N LEU A 3 -21.56 15.55 16.99
CA LEU A 3 -20.26 16.16 16.70
C LEU A 3 -20.44 17.50 15.93
N PRO A 4 -19.69 18.56 16.26
CA PRO A 4 -19.71 19.83 15.53
C PRO A 4 -19.44 19.67 14.02
N LYS A 5 -20.09 20.51 13.20
CA LYS A 5 -20.08 20.38 11.72
C LYS A 5 -18.67 20.40 11.10
N HIS A 6 -17.74 21.14 11.68
CA HIS A 6 -16.34 21.20 11.23
C HIS A 6 -15.56 19.92 11.59
N LEU A 7 -15.82 19.34 12.77
CA LEU A 7 -15.24 18.07 13.21
C LEU A 7 -15.80 16.88 12.41
N ARG A 8 -17.11 16.89 12.09
CA ARG A 8 -17.68 15.93 11.12
C ARG A 8 -16.95 15.96 9.79
N ARG A 9 -16.63 17.16 9.29
CA ARG A 9 -15.90 17.34 8.01
C ARG A 9 -14.45 16.86 8.09
N LEU A 10 -13.80 17.04 9.25
CA LEU A 10 -12.44 16.57 9.51
C LEU A 10 -12.39 15.04 9.57
N MET A 11 -13.38 14.42 10.23
CA MET A 11 -13.45 12.97 10.41
C MET A 11 -14.07 12.23 9.21
N SER A 12 -14.88 12.89 8.38
CA SER A 12 -15.38 12.30 7.12
C SER A 12 -14.30 12.14 6.05
N ASN A 13 -13.15 12.81 6.22
CA ASN A 13 -11.97 12.60 5.38
C ASN A 13 -11.09 11.45 5.88
N TRP A 14 -11.33 10.95 7.10
CA TRP A 14 -10.79 9.67 7.53
C TRP A 14 -11.77 8.61 7.02
N PHE A 15 -11.48 7.98 5.89
CA PHE A 15 -12.26 6.84 5.43
C PHE A 15 -12.08 5.69 6.41
N ILE A 16 -12.81 5.70 7.53
CA ILE A 16 -13.12 4.46 8.23
C ILE A 16 -14.13 3.77 7.31
N ILE A 17 -13.61 2.93 6.41
CA ILE A 17 -14.40 1.98 5.66
C ILE A 17 -15.04 1.04 6.69
N THR A 18 -16.24 1.39 7.13
CA THR A 18 -17.12 0.50 7.87
C THR A 18 -17.45 -0.67 6.95
N LYS A 19 -17.58 -1.87 7.55
CA LYS A 19 -17.67 -3.17 6.86
C LYS A 19 -18.71 -3.24 5.73
N ASP A 20 -19.64 -2.30 5.66
CA ASP A 20 -20.94 -2.53 5.06
C ASP A 20 -21.19 -1.76 3.74
N ASN A 21 -20.24 -0.95 3.26
CA ASN A 21 -20.46 -0.06 2.10
C ASN A 21 -19.41 -0.17 0.99
N ILE A 22 -18.83 -1.35 0.77
CA ILE A 22 -18.20 -1.61 -0.53
C ILE A 22 -19.22 -2.40 -1.34
N ASP A 23 -19.70 -1.82 -2.43
CA ASP A 23 -20.35 -2.55 -3.51
C ASP A 23 -19.21 -3.28 -4.25
N ILE A 24 -18.93 -4.52 -3.83
CA ILE A 24 -17.73 -5.28 -4.20
C ILE A 24 -17.99 -6.00 -5.51
N ASN A 25 -17.74 -5.32 -6.63
CA ASN A 25 -17.32 -6.02 -7.84
C ASN A 25 -15.79 -6.16 -7.76
N ASP A 26 -15.32 -7.40 -7.67
CA ASP A 26 -13.92 -7.72 -7.46
C ASP A 26 -13.19 -7.68 -8.81
N ASP A 27 -12.30 -6.70 -9.02
CA ASP A 27 -11.60 -6.55 -10.30
C ASP A 27 -10.46 -7.58 -10.47
N ALA A 28 -9.97 -8.17 -9.36
CA ALA A 28 -9.01 -9.27 -9.37
C ALA A 28 -9.23 -10.18 -8.14
N SER A 29 -9.69 -11.41 -8.37
CA SER A 29 -10.12 -12.34 -7.31
C SER A 29 -9.03 -13.27 -6.75
N GLU A 30 -7.87 -13.36 -7.42
CA GLU A 30 -6.78 -14.26 -7.00
C GLU A 30 -5.45 -13.52 -7.12
N VAL A 31 -4.99 -12.97 -5.99
CA VAL A 31 -3.72 -12.26 -5.88
C VAL A 31 -2.94 -12.79 -4.68
N TYR A 32 -1.65 -13.03 -4.89
CA TYR A 32 -0.76 -13.68 -3.95
C TYR A 32 0.18 -12.68 -3.29
N SER A 33 0.52 -12.97 -2.04
CA SER A 33 1.65 -12.38 -1.32
C SER A 33 2.70 -13.46 -1.13
N PRO A 34 3.99 -13.11 -1.21
CA PRO A 34 5.08 -14.01 -0.82
C PRO A 34 5.21 -14.17 0.71
N ASP A 35 4.66 -13.24 1.49
CA ASP A 35 4.53 -13.39 2.95
C ASP A 35 3.32 -14.29 3.25
N GLU A 36 3.58 -15.46 3.83
CA GLU A 36 2.58 -16.48 4.19
C GLU A 36 1.55 -15.99 5.22
N ARG A 37 1.88 -14.95 5.98
CA ARG A 37 0.94 -14.33 6.95
C ARG A 37 -0.10 -13.45 6.28
N ILE A 38 0.06 -13.15 4.99
CA ILE A 38 -0.85 -12.32 4.22
C ILE A 38 -1.64 -13.22 3.26
N SER A 39 -2.95 -13.26 3.44
CA SER A 39 -3.86 -14.05 2.62
C SER A 39 -5.10 -13.27 2.21
N ASN A 40 -5.90 -13.83 1.29
CA ASN A 40 -7.18 -13.26 0.84
C ASN A 40 -7.06 -11.80 0.38
N ILE A 41 -6.05 -11.54 -0.47
CA ILE A 41 -5.79 -10.22 -1.01
C ILE A 41 -6.82 -9.92 -2.09
N LEU A 42 -7.54 -8.81 -1.92
CA LEU A 42 -8.50 -8.28 -2.89
C LEU A 42 -8.05 -6.89 -3.32
N LEU A 43 -8.02 -6.66 -4.63
CA LEU A 43 -7.66 -5.37 -5.23
C LEU A 43 -8.88 -4.77 -5.93
N LYS A 44 -9.15 -3.48 -5.66
CA LYS A 44 -10.42 -2.87 -6.10
C LYS A 44 -10.24 -1.49 -6.69
N LYS A 45 -11.21 -1.13 -7.52
CA LYS A 45 -11.29 0.15 -8.22
C LYS A 45 -10.04 0.34 -9.07
N ARG A 46 -9.97 -0.43 -10.16
CA ARG A 46 -8.87 -0.32 -11.12
C ARG A 46 -8.74 1.13 -11.61
N ILE A 47 -7.53 1.66 -11.55
CA ILE A 47 -7.19 3.01 -12.02
C ILE A 47 -6.23 2.95 -13.20
N PHE A 48 -6.39 3.89 -14.14
CA PHE A 48 -5.47 4.01 -15.26
C PHE A 48 -4.15 4.60 -14.78
N ARG A 49 -3.01 4.08 -15.27
CA ARG A 49 -1.66 4.53 -14.93
C ARG A 49 -1.48 6.06 -15.00
N ARG A 50 -2.11 6.72 -15.98
CA ARG A 50 -2.10 8.19 -16.15
C ARG A 50 -2.68 8.98 -14.96
N ASN A 51 -3.48 8.33 -14.11
CA ASN A 51 -4.12 8.93 -12.94
C ASN A 51 -3.34 8.65 -11.64
N VAL A 52 -2.30 7.81 -11.69
CA VAL A 52 -1.40 7.59 -10.56
C VAL A 52 -0.36 8.72 -10.56
N VAL A 53 -0.05 9.27 -9.38
CA VAL A 53 0.98 10.30 -9.24
C VAL A 53 2.28 9.78 -9.86
N ILE A 54 2.80 10.52 -10.85
CA ILE A 54 3.77 10.04 -11.85
C ILE A 54 5.16 9.75 -11.26
N SER A 55 5.53 10.43 -10.18
CA SER A 55 6.89 10.38 -9.60
C SER A 55 7.37 8.97 -9.19
N PRO A 56 6.59 8.16 -8.45
CA PRO A 56 6.97 6.77 -8.10
C PRO A 56 6.95 5.77 -9.26
N LEU A 57 6.43 6.14 -10.44
CA LEU A 57 6.27 5.22 -11.58
C LEU A 57 7.38 5.34 -12.64
N LEU A 58 8.34 6.25 -12.45
CA LEU A 58 9.33 6.60 -13.46
C LEU A 58 10.24 5.42 -13.83
N ASN A 59 10.36 4.41 -12.98
CA ASN A 59 11.09 3.17 -13.29
C ASN A 59 10.45 1.92 -12.69
N ILE A 60 9.11 1.79 -12.77
CA ILE A 60 8.39 0.67 -12.15
C ILE A 60 8.93 -0.70 -12.57
N TYR A 61 9.45 -0.86 -13.79
CA TYR A 61 10.02 -2.12 -14.24
C TYR A 61 11.33 -2.48 -13.55
N ALA A 62 12.22 -1.51 -13.27
CA ALA A 62 13.43 -1.81 -12.51
C ALA A 62 13.11 -2.13 -11.05
N GLU A 63 12.21 -1.37 -10.42
CA GLU A 63 11.77 -1.63 -9.05
C GLU A 63 11.09 -3.00 -8.93
N LEU A 64 10.25 -3.34 -9.91
CA LEU A 64 9.59 -4.64 -9.95
C LEU A 64 10.59 -5.78 -10.17
N LYS A 65 11.63 -5.56 -10.99
CA LYS A 65 12.72 -6.53 -11.16
C LYS A 65 13.42 -6.79 -9.83
N LEU A 66 13.84 -5.74 -9.13
CA LEU A 66 14.47 -5.84 -7.80
C LEU A 66 13.54 -6.55 -6.81
N ALA A 67 12.25 -6.23 -6.82
CA ALA A 67 11.29 -6.90 -5.95
C ALA A 67 11.19 -8.41 -6.24
N TYR A 68 11.28 -8.86 -7.49
CA TYR A 68 11.32 -10.29 -7.80
C TYR A 68 12.66 -10.94 -7.46
N GLU A 69 13.78 -10.24 -7.61
CA GLU A 69 15.11 -10.69 -7.15
C GLU A 69 15.10 -10.90 -5.62
N ASP A 70 14.50 -9.98 -4.85
CA ASP A 70 14.31 -10.12 -3.40
C ASP A 70 13.43 -11.31 -3.02
N LEU A 71 12.54 -11.76 -3.91
CA LEU A 71 11.74 -12.97 -3.77
C LEU A 71 12.49 -14.24 -4.22
N GLY A 72 13.75 -14.12 -4.60
CA GLY A 72 14.60 -15.22 -5.06
C GLY A 72 14.33 -15.64 -6.51
N ASP A 73 13.80 -14.74 -7.34
CA ASP A 73 13.44 -15.06 -8.72
C ASP A 73 13.98 -14.03 -9.74
N ASP A 74 15.24 -14.24 -10.12
CA ASP A 74 15.99 -13.43 -11.08
C ASP A 74 15.53 -13.59 -12.53
N SER A 75 14.61 -14.53 -12.80
CA SER A 75 14.21 -14.92 -14.16
C SER A 75 13.00 -14.16 -14.69
N VAL A 76 12.51 -13.14 -13.97
CA VAL A 76 11.22 -12.53 -14.29
C VAL A 76 11.25 -11.79 -15.63
N ILE A 77 10.33 -12.18 -16.52
CA ILE A 77 10.04 -11.46 -17.75
C ILE A 77 8.94 -10.44 -17.43
N LEU A 78 9.24 -9.16 -17.66
CA LEU A 78 8.36 -8.03 -17.35
C LEU A 78 7.62 -7.51 -18.60
N ASP A 79 7.11 -8.43 -19.40
CA ASP A 79 6.36 -8.12 -20.63
C ASP A 79 4.91 -7.70 -20.32
N ILE A 80 4.37 -8.11 -19.17
CA ILE A 80 3.03 -7.73 -18.74
C ILE A 80 3.05 -6.38 -18.01
N THR A 81 2.23 -5.45 -18.49
CA THR A 81 2.07 -4.14 -17.84
C THR A 81 1.33 -4.29 -16.50
N PRO A 82 1.86 -3.74 -15.39
CA PRO A 82 1.17 -3.72 -14.12
C PRO A 82 -0.22 -3.07 -14.18
N SER A 83 -1.17 -3.63 -13.44
CA SER A 83 -2.51 -3.06 -13.26
C SER A 83 -2.59 -2.35 -11.92
N PHE A 84 -3.09 -1.11 -11.91
CA PHE A 84 -3.15 -0.27 -10.73
C PHE A 84 -4.54 -0.22 -10.13
N PHE A 85 -4.60 -0.07 -8.81
CA PHE A 85 -5.83 -0.08 -8.02
C PHE A 85 -5.79 1.02 -6.98
N GLU A 86 -6.96 1.51 -6.58
CA GLU A 86 -7.05 2.53 -5.54
C GLU A 86 -7.09 1.91 -4.13
N PHE A 87 -7.57 0.67 -4.02
CA PHE A 87 -7.75 -0.02 -2.75
C PHE A 87 -7.17 -1.44 -2.76
N ALA A 88 -6.66 -1.86 -1.60
CA ALA A 88 -6.38 -3.26 -1.29
C ALA A 88 -7.00 -3.66 0.05
N SER A 89 -7.39 -4.92 0.19
CA SER A 89 -7.71 -5.52 1.49
C SER A 89 -7.12 -6.91 1.58
N PHE A 90 -6.68 -7.31 2.76
CA PHE A 90 -6.06 -8.62 2.99
C PHE A 90 -6.26 -9.05 4.43
N ILE A 91 -6.18 -10.36 4.69
CA ILE A 91 -6.08 -10.91 6.02
C ILE A 91 -4.60 -10.97 6.40
N PHE A 92 -4.28 -10.48 7.59
CA PHE A 92 -2.96 -10.59 8.20
C PHE A 92 -3.03 -11.45 9.46
N GLU A 93 -2.23 -12.51 9.50
CA GLU A 93 -2.03 -13.35 10.68
C GLU A 93 -0.88 -12.78 11.52
N ASN A 94 -1.17 -12.43 12.78
CA ASN A 94 -0.14 -11.98 13.71
C ASN A 94 0.48 -13.15 14.48
N GLU A 95 1.55 -12.88 15.23
CA GLU A 95 2.29 -13.86 16.04
C GLU A 95 1.47 -14.60 17.12
N ARG A 96 0.20 -14.21 17.33
CA ARG A 96 -0.72 -14.83 18.29
C ARG A 96 -1.89 -15.53 17.57
N ASP A 97 -1.70 -15.92 16.32
CA ASP A 97 -2.69 -16.57 15.44
C ASP A 97 -4.01 -15.79 15.31
N ASN A 98 -3.99 -14.48 15.58
CA ASN A 98 -5.16 -13.65 15.33
C ASN A 98 -5.13 -13.16 13.89
N THR A 99 -6.21 -13.45 13.18
CA THR A 99 -6.46 -12.93 11.84
C THR A 99 -7.07 -11.53 11.94
N ILE A 100 -6.46 -10.57 11.26
CA ILE A 100 -6.97 -9.20 11.22
C ILE A 100 -7.15 -8.78 9.77
N LEU A 101 -8.36 -8.35 9.43
CA LEU A 101 -8.63 -7.73 8.14
C LEU A 101 -7.97 -6.35 8.08
N ARG A 102 -7.06 -6.18 7.13
CA ARG A 102 -6.42 -4.91 6.78
C ARG A 102 -7.01 -4.35 5.51
N ARG A 103 -7.02 -3.03 5.43
CA ARG A 103 -7.46 -2.26 4.26
C ARG A 103 -6.45 -1.15 4.03
N LEU A 104 -6.11 -0.94 2.77
CA LEU A 104 -5.20 0.09 2.31
C LEU A 104 -5.88 0.91 1.22
N HIS A 105 -5.69 2.22 1.28
CA HIS A 105 -6.03 3.18 0.24
C HIS A 105 -4.78 3.97 -0.17
N ILE A 106 -4.71 4.39 -1.43
CA ILE A 106 -3.65 5.31 -1.87
C ILE A 106 -3.75 6.61 -1.06
N GLY A 107 -2.65 6.99 -0.41
CA GLY A 107 -2.56 8.16 0.46
C GLY A 107 -2.68 7.84 1.95
N ASP A 108 -3.00 6.60 2.32
CA ASP A 108 -2.95 6.18 3.71
C ASP A 108 -1.51 6.26 4.25
N VAL A 109 -1.39 6.71 5.50
CA VAL A 109 -0.13 6.60 6.26
C VAL A 109 -0.21 5.32 7.09
N VAL A 110 0.76 4.43 6.88
CA VAL A 110 0.83 3.11 7.51
C VAL A 110 2.09 2.97 8.34
N SER A 111 2.04 2.11 9.35
CA SER A 111 3.23 1.60 10.01
C SER A 111 3.64 0.29 9.35
N ILE A 112 4.91 0.17 8.96
CA ILE A 112 5.48 -1.04 8.38
C ILE A 112 6.54 -1.57 9.34
N ASN A 113 6.41 -2.84 9.73
CA ASN A 113 7.40 -3.50 10.57
C ASN A 113 8.63 -3.81 9.72
N PHE A 114 9.62 -2.92 9.74
CA PHE A 114 10.88 -3.04 9.00
C PHE A 114 12.05 -2.63 9.90
N GLY A 115 12.95 -3.54 10.24
CA GLY A 115 14.06 -3.24 11.16
C GLY A 115 13.59 -2.79 12.55
N ASN A 116 14.29 -1.81 13.15
CA ASN A 116 14.04 -1.33 14.50
C ASN A 116 13.36 0.05 14.48
N GLY A 117 12.27 0.20 15.25
CA GLY A 117 11.60 1.49 15.46
C GLY A 117 10.25 1.62 14.77
N ASN A 118 9.68 2.83 14.81
CA ASN A 118 8.39 3.14 14.18
C ASN A 118 8.63 3.61 12.74
N ASN A 119 8.45 2.72 11.76
CA ASN A 119 8.60 3.10 10.35
C ASN A 119 7.24 3.44 9.77
N PHE A 120 7.02 4.74 9.57
CA PHE A 120 5.85 5.22 8.88
C PHE A 120 6.14 5.40 7.40
N ALA A 121 5.17 5.09 6.56
CA ALA A 121 5.22 5.35 5.13
C ALA A 121 3.85 5.78 4.62
N ILE A 122 3.82 6.52 3.51
CA ILE A 122 2.58 6.86 2.81
C ILE A 122 2.43 5.97 1.58
N ILE A 123 1.24 5.38 1.40
CA ILE A 123 0.93 4.56 0.24
C ILE A 123 0.84 5.45 -1.01
N ARG A 124 1.67 5.16 -2.01
CA ARG A 124 1.71 5.91 -3.28
C ARG A 124 1.04 5.19 -4.43
N ALA A 125 1.16 3.88 -4.48
CA ALA A 125 0.51 3.06 -5.49
C ALA A 125 0.23 1.68 -4.94
N ILE A 126 -0.85 1.09 -5.42
CA ILE A 126 -1.21 -0.31 -5.22
C ILE A 126 -1.35 -0.89 -6.62
N PHE A 127 -0.65 -1.99 -6.89
CA PHE A 127 -0.70 -2.62 -8.20
C PHE A 127 -0.57 -4.13 -8.11
N CYS A 128 -1.01 -4.80 -9.17
CA CYS A 128 -0.65 -6.19 -9.38
C CYS A 128 0.16 -6.36 -10.65
N HIS A 129 1.05 -7.34 -10.61
CA HIS A 129 1.78 -7.82 -11.77
C HIS A 129 1.55 -9.32 -11.92
N GLN A 130 1.30 -9.75 -13.15
CA GLN A 130 1.13 -11.16 -13.47
C GLN A 130 2.46 -11.74 -13.89
N LYS A 131 2.83 -12.87 -13.30
CA LYS A 131 3.98 -13.69 -13.67
C LYS A 131 3.50 -15.11 -13.88
N ASN A 132 3.65 -15.62 -15.10
CA ASN A 132 3.04 -16.88 -15.54
C ASN A 132 1.52 -16.82 -15.25
N ASP A 133 0.99 -17.81 -14.52
CA ASP A 133 -0.41 -17.90 -14.14
C ASP A 133 -0.72 -17.25 -12.78
N LEU A 134 0.30 -16.70 -12.10
CA LEU A 134 0.16 -16.11 -10.76
C LEU A 134 0.15 -14.58 -10.82
N ARG A 135 -0.70 -13.95 -10.01
CA ARG A 135 -0.73 -12.49 -9.83
C ARG A 135 -0.20 -12.12 -8.47
N PHE A 136 0.74 -11.18 -8.42
CA PHE A 136 1.35 -10.72 -7.18
C PHE A 136 0.89 -9.29 -6.89
N ALA A 137 0.55 -9.01 -5.63
CA ALA A 137 0.24 -7.67 -5.17
C ALA A 137 1.51 -6.95 -4.73
N PHE A 138 1.63 -5.69 -5.11
CA PHE A 138 2.72 -4.82 -4.70
C PHE A 138 2.17 -3.47 -4.26
N VAL A 139 2.91 -2.84 -3.35
CA VAL A 139 2.60 -1.52 -2.84
C VAL A 139 3.86 -0.67 -2.92
N ILE A 140 3.74 0.52 -3.52
CA ILE A 140 4.81 1.52 -3.53
C ILE A 140 4.54 2.49 -2.39
N VAL A 141 5.57 2.78 -1.60
CA VAL A 141 5.49 3.70 -0.47
C VAL A 141 6.60 4.73 -0.52
N ASP A 142 6.32 5.93 0.00
CA ASP A 142 7.37 6.88 0.38
C ASP A 142 7.54 6.82 1.90
N TRP A 143 8.77 6.64 2.35
CA TRP A 143 9.09 6.55 3.77
C TRP A 143 9.07 7.92 4.44
N PHE A 144 8.68 7.93 5.70
CA PHE A 144 8.89 9.06 6.60
C PHE A 144 10.17 8.86 7.41
N GLU A 145 10.89 9.95 7.63
CA GLU A 145 11.96 10.01 8.62
C GLU A 145 11.48 10.76 9.87
N GLU A 146 11.84 10.24 11.04
CA GLU A 146 11.58 10.91 12.31
C GLU A 146 12.55 12.09 12.49
N LEU A 147 12.00 13.26 12.82
CA LEU A 147 12.79 14.49 12.97
C LEU A 147 13.40 14.64 14.38
N ASN A 148 13.20 13.68 15.29
CA ASN A 148 13.54 13.77 16.72
C ASN A 148 13.03 15.08 17.36
N ARG A 149 11.87 15.55 16.90
CA ARG A 149 11.21 16.77 17.38
C ARG A 149 9.81 16.41 17.82
N ILE A 150 9.38 17.04 18.92
CA ILE A 150 8.04 16.86 19.46
C ILE A 150 7.28 18.17 19.25
N ARG A 151 6.05 18.07 18.73
CA ARG A 151 5.12 19.20 18.63
C ARG A 151 3.76 18.75 19.14
N LEU A 152 3.20 19.51 20.10
CA LEU A 152 1.95 19.17 20.78
C LEU A 152 1.95 17.76 21.42
N GLY A 153 3.12 17.29 21.89
CA GLY A 153 3.27 15.96 22.47
C GLY A 153 3.40 14.81 21.45
N CYS A 154 3.38 15.09 20.14
CA CYS A 154 3.52 14.08 19.10
C CYS A 154 4.90 14.16 18.41
N PRO A 155 5.53 13.02 18.10
CA PRO A 155 6.73 12.99 17.27
C PRO A 155 6.42 13.54 15.87
N MET A 156 7.36 14.33 15.34
CA MET A 156 7.27 14.91 14.01
C MET A 156 8.02 14.05 13.00
N TYR A 157 7.38 13.87 11.85
CA TYR A 157 7.92 13.13 10.73
C TYR A 157 8.01 14.03 9.49
N ARG A 158 8.98 13.75 8.63
CA ARG A 158 9.11 14.37 7.31
C ARG A 158 9.12 13.28 6.25
N LEU A 159 8.48 13.55 5.11
CA LEU A 159 8.56 12.67 3.96
C LEU A 159 10.00 12.66 3.43
N GLN A 160 10.60 11.49 3.28
CA GLN A 160 11.91 11.37 2.65
C GLN A 160 11.80 11.77 1.18
N MET A 161 12.67 12.68 0.74
CA MET A 161 12.78 12.98 -0.68
C MET A 161 13.69 11.94 -1.31
N THR A 162 13.16 11.12 -2.20
CA THR A 162 13.97 10.28 -3.07
C THR A 162 14.70 11.19 -4.06
N HIS A 163 16.01 11.37 -3.85
CA HIS A 163 16.87 11.98 -4.85
C HIS A 163 16.88 11.09 -6.09
N THR A 164 16.10 11.46 -7.10
CA THR A 164 16.26 10.93 -8.44
C THR A 164 17.56 11.52 -8.96
N ASN A 165 18.64 10.73 -8.93
CA ASN A 165 19.84 11.09 -9.67
C ASN A 165 19.44 11.22 -11.15
N GLN A 166 19.56 12.45 -11.65
CA GLN A 166 19.33 12.82 -13.06
C GLN A 166 20.38 12.17 -13.97
#